data_AF-A0A1Y0GXZ2-F1
#
_entry.id   AF-A0A1Y0GXZ2-F1
#
_cell.length_a   1.000
_cell.length_b   1.000
_cell.length_c   1.000
_cell.angle_alpha   90.00
_cell.angle_beta   90.00
_cell.angle_gamma   90.00
#
_symmetry.space_group_name_H-M   'P 1'
#
loop_
_entity.id
_entity.type
_entity.pdbx_description
1 polymer ?
#
loop_
_entity_poly.entity_id
_entity_poly.type
_entity_poly.pdbx_seq_one_letter_code
_entity_poly.pdbx_strand_id
1 'polypeptide(L)'
;MGSSESSGSYLPRAVHGRDGAEISFRGHVERFGLVPDKRLGQHWLTSDKAIRAICDRADGLSGVLEIGPGPGVLTRPLVERVGRVVALDVDQRMVDAAGVWADGAQVILADALKEDWGALLGIWRSRGASFLICPITLRGPSWTRFANRLG
;
A
#
# COMPACT_ATOMS: atom_id res chain seq x y z
N MET A 1 27.43 7.90 -22.63
CA MET A 1 27.85 7.76 -21.22
C MET A 1 26.79 6.94 -20.53
N GLY A 2 27.13 5.70 -20.17
CA GLY A 2 26.19 4.75 -19.59
C GLY A 2 25.86 5.12 -18.15
N SER A 3 24.59 5.38 -17.88
CA SER A 3 24.07 5.44 -16.52
C SER A 3 23.97 3.99 -16.04
N SER A 4 24.88 3.62 -15.14
CA SER A 4 24.79 2.39 -14.37
C SER A 4 23.47 2.39 -13.58
N GLU A 5 22.46 1.66 -14.05
CA GLU A 5 21.33 1.28 -13.23
C GLU A 5 21.84 0.35 -12.13
N SER A 6 22.12 0.93 -10.95
CA SER A 6 22.43 0.17 -9.76
C SER A 6 21.23 -0.71 -9.43
N SER A 7 21.42 -2.02 -9.54
CA SER A 7 20.51 -3.09 -9.11
C SER A 7 20.37 -3.17 -7.58
N GLY A 8 20.22 -2.02 -6.93
CA GLY A 8 19.93 -1.91 -5.50
C GLY A 8 18.44 -2.06 -5.27
N SER A 9 18.05 -2.94 -4.33
CA SER A 9 16.67 -2.99 -3.84
C SER A 9 16.24 -1.60 -3.37
N TYR A 10 15.09 -1.12 -3.84
CA TYR A 10 14.54 0.15 -3.38
C TYR A 10 14.30 0.07 -1.87
N LEU A 11 14.88 1.03 -1.16
CA LEU A 11 14.51 1.35 0.20
C LEU A 11 13.81 2.70 0.16
N PRO A 12 12.59 2.81 0.72
CA PRO A 12 11.95 4.10 0.92
C PRO A 12 12.86 5.10 1.62
N ARG A 13 12.75 6.37 1.24
CA ARG A 13 13.42 7.46 1.96
C ARG A 13 12.91 7.51 3.41
N ALA A 14 13.77 7.97 4.32
CA ALA A 14 13.37 8.18 5.70
C ALA A 14 12.21 9.18 5.79
N VAL A 15 11.34 8.99 6.78
CA VAL A 15 10.21 9.86 7.08
C VAL A 15 10.45 10.56 8.41
N HIS A 16 9.72 11.63 8.69
CA HIS A 16 9.76 12.28 10.00
C HIS A 16 8.55 11.83 10.81
N GLY A 17 8.78 11.38 12.05
CA GLY A 17 7.73 11.11 13.02
C GLY A 17 6.99 12.38 13.42
N ARG A 18 5.88 12.22 14.16
CA ARG A 18 5.10 13.36 14.68
C ARG A 18 5.88 14.25 15.64
N ASP A 19 6.92 13.71 16.26
CA ASP A 19 7.88 14.41 17.13
C ASP A 19 9.03 15.07 16.35
N GLY A 20 9.03 14.97 15.01
CA GLY A 20 10.08 15.49 14.14
C GLY A 20 11.32 14.60 14.03
N ALA A 21 11.35 13.44 14.70
CA ALA A 21 12.48 12.52 14.61
C ALA A 21 12.52 11.81 13.24
N GLU A 22 13.71 11.66 12.66
CA GLU A 22 13.87 10.90 11.43
C GLU A 22 13.72 9.38 11.70
N ILE A 23 12.92 8.71 10.88
CA ILE A 23 12.62 7.28 10.93
C ILE A 23 13.07 6.67 9.61
N SER A 24 14.16 5.90 9.65
CA SER A 24 14.58 5.09 8.50
C SER A 24 13.63 3.92 8.27
N PHE A 25 13.46 3.49 7.00
CA PHE A 25 12.59 2.36 6.69
C PHE A 25 13.05 1.05 7.34
N ARG A 26 14.37 0.83 7.42
CA ARG A 26 14.92 -0.36 8.11
C ARG A 26 14.62 -0.33 9.60
N GLY A 27 14.89 0.80 10.27
CA GLY A 27 14.58 0.96 11.69
C GLY A 27 13.09 0.83 11.97
N HIS A 28 12.23 1.26 11.04
CA HIS A 28 10.79 1.08 11.13
C HIS A 28 10.38 -0.40 11.06
N VAL A 29 10.88 -1.13 10.06
CA VAL A 29 10.66 -2.58 9.91
C VAL A 29 11.13 -3.35 11.13
N GLU A 30 12.32 -3.02 11.64
CA GLU A 30 12.90 -3.64 12.85
C GLU A 30 12.08 -3.35 14.10
N ARG A 31 11.65 -2.10 14.30
CA ARG A 31 10.82 -1.67 15.43
C ARG A 31 9.53 -2.47 15.54
N PHE A 32 8.90 -2.78 14.40
CA PHE A 32 7.67 -3.56 14.35
C PHE A 32 7.93 -5.08 14.21
N GLY A 33 9.18 -5.53 14.18
CA GLY A 33 9.54 -6.94 14.04
C GLY A 33 9.02 -7.57 12.75
N LEU A 34 8.98 -6.80 11.66
CA LEU A 34 8.34 -7.21 10.42
C LEU A 34 9.27 -8.06 9.57
N VAL A 35 8.77 -9.22 9.17
CA VAL A 35 9.40 -10.09 8.17
C VAL A 35 8.29 -10.59 7.25
N PRO A 36 8.48 -10.59 5.92
CA PRO A 36 7.49 -11.15 5.01
C PRO A 36 7.18 -12.60 5.35
N ASP A 37 5.91 -12.90 5.65
CA ASP A 37 5.46 -14.26 5.89
C ASP A 37 5.16 -14.96 4.56
N LYS A 38 6.06 -15.88 4.18
CA LYS A 38 5.92 -16.68 2.95
C LYS A 38 4.63 -17.52 2.93
N ARG A 39 4.11 -17.93 4.08
CA ARG A 39 2.86 -18.73 4.18
C ARG A 39 1.64 -17.90 3.81
N LEU A 40 1.69 -16.59 4.05
CA LEU A 40 0.68 -15.63 3.63
C LEU A 40 0.92 -15.11 2.20
N GLY A 41 1.95 -15.61 1.50
CA GLY A 41 2.32 -15.14 0.16
C GLY A 41 2.84 -13.70 0.14
N GLN A 42 3.29 -13.17 1.27
CA GLN A 42 3.78 -11.80 1.35
C GLN A 42 5.11 -11.66 0.59
N HIS A 43 5.13 -10.73 -0.35
CA HIS A 43 6.34 -10.10 -0.87
C HIS A 43 6.22 -8.62 -0.55
N TRP A 44 7.31 -7.84 -0.58
CA TRP A 44 7.20 -6.39 -0.50
C TRP A 44 7.72 -5.78 -1.79
N LEU A 45 7.10 -4.68 -2.20
CA LEU A 45 7.53 -3.96 -3.40
C LEU A 45 8.88 -3.30 -3.12
N THR A 46 9.87 -3.61 -3.95
CA THR A 46 11.25 -3.08 -3.83
C THR A 46 11.74 -2.44 -5.12
N SER A 47 10.82 -2.12 -6.05
CA SER A 47 11.16 -1.46 -7.31
C SER A 47 10.60 -0.05 -7.34
N ASP A 48 11.50 0.93 -7.27
CA ASP A 48 11.17 2.35 -7.41
C ASP A 48 10.45 2.66 -8.74
N LYS A 49 10.87 1.99 -9.82
CA LYS A 49 10.23 2.10 -11.14
C LYS A 49 8.78 1.63 -11.10
N ALA A 50 8.51 0.51 -10.43
CA ALA A 50 7.14 0.00 -10.29
C ALA A 50 6.29 0.93 -9.42
N ILE A 51 6.84 1.41 -8.30
CA ILE A 51 6.16 2.37 -7.42
C ILE A 51 5.77 3.63 -8.18
N ARG A 52 6.71 4.25 -8.90
CA ARG A 52 6.44 5.43 -9.74
C ARG A 52 5.35 5.15 -10.77
N ALA A 53 5.48 4.06 -11.54
CA ALA A 53 4.52 3.72 -12.59
C ALA A 53 3.09 3.46 -12.06
N ILE A 54 2.96 2.99 -10.81
CA ILE A 54 1.69 2.85 -10.13
C ILE A 54 1.16 4.22 -9.67
N CYS A 55 2.01 5.04 -9.04
CA CYS A 55 1.62 6.37 -8.57
C CYS A 55 1.21 7.29 -9.73
N ASP A 56 1.88 7.21 -10.88
CA ASP A 56 1.54 8.01 -12.05
C ASP A 56 0.18 7.62 -12.64
N ARG A 57 -0.23 6.35 -12.51
CA ARG A 57 -1.60 5.91 -12.88
C ARG A 57 -2.66 6.36 -11.89
N ALA A 58 -2.24 6.65 -10.65
CA ALA A 58 -3.14 7.13 -9.61
C ALA A 58 -3.35 8.66 -9.68
N ASP A 59 -2.61 9.36 -10.53
CA ASP A 59 -2.70 10.82 -10.65
C ASP A 59 -4.10 11.27 -11.11
N GLY A 60 -4.61 12.33 -10.49
CA GLY A 60 -5.96 12.87 -10.76
C GLY A 60 -7.13 12.05 -10.22
N LEU A 61 -6.88 10.95 -9.49
CA LEU A 61 -7.94 10.18 -8.85
C LEU A 61 -8.50 10.87 -7.60
N SER A 62 -9.76 10.56 -7.29
CA SER A 62 -10.43 11.05 -6.07
C SER A 62 -9.98 10.34 -4.79
N GLY A 63 -9.32 9.18 -4.95
CA GLY A 63 -8.80 8.36 -3.88
C GLY A 63 -8.33 7.00 -4.37
N VAL A 64 -7.56 6.34 -3.53
CA VAL A 64 -7.00 5.02 -3.79
C VAL A 64 -7.38 4.05 -2.68
N LEU A 65 -7.74 2.85 -3.07
CA LEU A 65 -7.89 1.70 -2.21
C LEU A 65 -6.71 0.75 -2.44
N GLU A 66 -5.97 0.42 -1.39
CA GLU A 66 -4.88 -0.54 -1.45
C GLU A 66 -5.23 -1.82 -0.69
N ILE A 67 -5.03 -2.99 -1.31
CA ILE A 67 -5.15 -4.29 -0.62
C ILE A 67 -3.76 -4.87 -0.39
N GLY A 68 -3.45 -5.15 0.87
CA GLY A 68 -2.14 -5.64 1.29
C GLY A 68 -1.06 -4.56 1.20
N PRO A 69 -1.17 -3.46 1.96
CA PRO A 69 -0.16 -2.40 2.02
C PRO A 69 1.21 -2.90 2.52
N GLY A 70 1.23 -4.02 3.25
CA GLY A 70 2.43 -4.49 3.94
C GLY A 70 2.93 -3.39 4.89
N PRO A 71 4.24 -3.07 4.91
CA PRO A 71 4.79 -2.02 5.77
C PRO A 71 4.54 -0.59 5.26
N GLY A 72 3.76 -0.41 4.17
CA GLY A 72 3.39 0.92 3.66
C GLY A 72 4.31 1.48 2.57
N VAL A 73 5.10 0.63 1.90
CA VAL A 73 6.07 1.06 0.87
C VAL A 73 5.39 1.76 -0.30
N LEU A 74 4.25 1.24 -0.76
CA LEU A 74 3.46 1.86 -1.81
C LEU A 74 2.42 2.84 -1.24
N THR A 75 1.86 2.54 -0.08
CA THR A 75 0.85 3.38 0.59
C THR A 75 1.33 4.80 0.79
N ARG A 76 2.58 5.00 1.26
CA ARG A 76 3.14 6.33 1.51
C ARG A 76 3.18 7.21 0.24
N PRO A 77 3.82 6.80 -0.87
CA PRO A 77 3.84 7.62 -2.07
C PRO A 77 2.45 7.81 -2.69
N LEU A 78 1.51 6.87 -2.50
CA LEU A 78 0.11 7.09 -2.88
C LEU A 78 -0.54 8.20 -2.05
N VAL A 79 -0.32 8.25 -0.74
CA VAL A 79 -0.82 9.35 0.10
C VAL A 79 -0.27 10.69 -0.38
N GLU A 80 1.02 10.76 -0.69
CA GLU A 80 1.66 11.97 -1.23
C GLU A 80 1.10 12.38 -2.60
N ARG A 81 0.66 11.40 -3.42
CA ARG A 81 0.13 11.64 -4.76
C ARG A 81 -1.35 12.03 -4.77
N VAL A 82 -2.21 11.29 -4.06
CA VAL A 82 -3.67 11.44 -4.16
C VAL A 82 -4.33 12.03 -2.91
N GLY A 83 -3.59 12.15 -1.81
CA GLY A 83 -4.08 12.68 -0.53
C GLY A 83 -5.07 11.79 0.22
N ARG A 84 -5.84 10.93 -0.46
CA ARG A 84 -6.81 10.01 0.16
C ARG A 84 -6.53 8.57 -0.20
N VAL A 85 -6.01 7.82 0.77
CA VAL A 85 -5.73 6.39 0.64
C VAL A 85 -6.42 5.63 1.76
N VAL A 86 -7.15 4.57 1.42
CA VAL A 86 -7.61 3.55 2.36
C VAL A 86 -6.86 2.27 2.03
N ALA A 87 -6.26 1.63 3.03
CA ALA A 87 -5.52 0.40 2.87
C ALA A 87 -6.08 -0.70 3.77
N LEU A 88 -6.23 -1.91 3.24
CA LEU A 88 -6.75 -3.08 3.96
C LEU A 88 -5.65 -4.13 4.09
N ASP A 89 -5.36 -4.60 5.30
CA ASP A 89 -4.48 -5.75 5.53
C ASP A 89 -5.11 -6.72 6.54
N VAL A 90 -4.75 -8.00 6.44
CA VAL A 90 -5.21 -9.05 7.38
C VAL A 90 -4.23 -9.27 8.53
N ASP A 91 -3.00 -8.75 8.44
CA ASP A 91 -1.98 -8.82 9.49
C ASP A 91 -1.94 -7.50 10.27
N GLN A 92 -2.33 -7.55 11.56
CA GLN A 92 -2.33 -6.37 12.44
C GLN A 92 -0.97 -5.67 12.50
N ARG A 93 0.14 -6.41 12.42
CA ARG A 93 1.48 -5.82 12.44
C ARG A 93 1.73 -4.95 11.21
N MET A 94 1.19 -5.35 10.06
CA MET A 94 1.27 -4.54 8.82
C MET A 94 0.38 -3.31 8.93
N VAL A 95 -0.82 -3.45 9.51
CA VAL A 95 -1.72 -2.32 9.76
C VAL A 95 -1.04 -1.25 10.62
N ASP A 96 -0.47 -1.65 11.76
CA ASP A 96 0.18 -0.72 12.68
C ASP A 96 1.41 -0.06 12.04
N ALA A 97 2.23 -0.85 11.36
CA ALA A 97 3.43 -0.34 10.70
C ALA A 97 3.12 0.61 9.55
N ALA A 98 2.17 0.25 8.67
CA ALA A 98 1.76 1.11 7.56
C ALA A 98 1.08 2.38 8.06
N GLY A 99 0.26 2.31 9.11
CA GLY A 99 -0.40 3.49 9.69
C GLY A 99 0.60 4.51 10.25
N VAL A 100 1.73 4.05 10.80
CA VAL A 100 2.80 4.95 11.24
C VAL A 100 3.65 5.44 10.06
N TRP A 101 4.00 4.57 9.12
CA TRP A 101 4.87 4.91 7.99
C TRP A 101 4.21 5.84 6.97
N ALA A 102 2.96 5.54 6.63
CA ALA A 102 2.14 6.25 5.66
C ALA A 102 1.13 7.16 6.37
N ASP A 103 1.64 8.07 7.21
CA ASP A 103 0.80 9.07 7.88
C ASP A 103 -0.11 9.79 6.87
N GLY A 104 -1.41 9.84 7.17
CA GLY A 104 -2.47 10.31 6.27
C GLY A 104 -3.26 9.21 5.54
N ALA A 105 -2.78 7.96 5.53
CA ALA A 105 -3.59 6.82 5.09
C ALA A 105 -4.55 6.33 6.18
N GLN A 106 -5.74 5.87 5.79
CA GLN A 106 -6.61 5.09 6.66
C GLN A 106 -6.29 3.60 6.46
N VAL A 107 -5.57 3.00 7.41
CA VAL A 107 -5.21 1.58 7.35
C VAL A 107 -6.14 0.78 8.26
N ILE A 108 -6.77 -0.27 7.72
CA ILE A 108 -7.83 -1.03 8.38
C ILE A 108 -7.43 -2.51 8.42
N LEU A 109 -7.56 -3.15 9.60
CA LEU A 109 -7.49 -4.59 9.73
C LEU A 109 -8.76 -5.21 9.13
N ALA A 110 -8.65 -5.77 7.93
CA ALA A 110 -9.77 -6.29 7.17
C ALA A 110 -9.35 -7.37 6.19
N ASP A 111 -10.23 -8.36 5.99
CA ASP A 111 -10.08 -9.35 4.94
C ASP A 111 -10.83 -8.86 3.71
N ALA A 112 -10.10 -8.36 2.71
CA ALA A 112 -10.67 -7.88 1.46
C ALA A 112 -11.63 -8.89 0.80
N LEU A 113 -11.44 -10.20 1.00
CA LEU A 113 -12.35 -11.23 0.49
C LEU A 113 -13.64 -11.38 1.29
N LYS A 114 -13.89 -10.54 2.30
CA LYS A 114 -15.09 -10.56 3.16
C LYS A 114 -15.78 -9.19 3.26
N GLU A 115 -15.11 -8.13 2.84
CA GLU A 115 -15.68 -6.77 2.90
C GLU A 115 -16.85 -6.52 1.94
N ASP A 116 -17.72 -5.59 2.33
CA ASP A 116 -18.74 -4.99 1.48
C ASP A 116 -18.14 -3.82 0.68
N TRP A 117 -17.82 -4.10 -0.58
CA TRP A 117 -17.24 -3.12 -1.50
C TRP A 117 -18.20 -2.00 -1.88
N GLY A 118 -19.52 -2.24 -1.89
CA GLY A 118 -20.49 -1.20 -2.21
C GLY A 118 -20.48 -0.10 -1.16
N ALA A 119 -20.46 -0.51 0.11
CA ALA A 119 -20.32 0.40 1.24
C ALA A 119 -18.92 1.07 1.26
N LEU A 120 -17.86 0.27 1.10
CA LEU A 120 -16.48 0.76 1.18
C LEU A 120 -16.13 1.74 0.05
N LEU A 121 -16.48 1.43 -1.20
CA LEU A 121 -16.25 2.32 -2.36
C LEU A 121 -17.29 3.46 -2.42
N GLY A 122 -18.43 3.30 -1.74
CA GLY A 122 -19.47 4.32 -1.62
C GLY A 122 -18.95 5.63 -1.04
N ILE A 123 -17.88 5.60 -0.24
CA ILE A 123 -17.22 6.79 0.33
C ILE A 123 -16.61 7.72 -0.73
N TRP A 124 -16.40 7.22 -1.95
CA TRP A 124 -15.80 7.96 -3.06
C TRP A 124 -16.74 8.19 -4.26
N ARG A 125 -17.89 7.51 -4.31
CA ARG A 125 -18.85 7.58 -5.45
C ARG A 125 -19.30 8.99 -5.83
N SER A 126 -19.33 9.95 -4.89
CA SER A 126 -19.71 11.33 -5.16
C SER A 126 -18.59 12.21 -5.73
N ARG A 127 -17.35 11.71 -5.87
CA ARG A 127 -16.15 12.52 -6.13
C ARG A 127 -15.32 12.09 -7.35
N GLY A 128 -15.76 11.12 -8.16
CA GLY A 128 -15.05 10.64 -9.35
C GLY A 128 -14.47 9.23 -9.21
N ALA A 129 -13.59 8.82 -10.13
CA ALA A 129 -13.06 7.46 -10.17
C ALA A 129 -12.18 7.14 -8.94
N SER A 130 -12.32 5.92 -8.42
CA SER A 130 -11.46 5.31 -7.41
C SER A 130 -10.64 4.21 -8.06
N PHE A 131 -9.38 4.05 -7.66
CA PHE A 131 -8.53 2.99 -8.19
C PHE A 131 -8.16 2.02 -7.08
N LEU A 132 -8.28 0.74 -7.39
CA LEU A 132 -7.83 -0.33 -6.54
C LEU A 132 -6.42 -0.75 -6.96
N ILE A 133 -5.52 -0.82 -5.99
CA ILE A 133 -4.20 -1.39 -6.19
C ILE A 133 -4.07 -2.62 -5.29
N CYS A 134 -3.78 -3.76 -5.90
CA CYS A 134 -3.35 -4.96 -5.16
C CYS A 134 -1.92 -5.27 -5.61
N PRO A 135 -0.89 -4.88 -4.85
CA PRO A 135 0.45 -4.96 -5.37
C PRO A 135 0.89 -6.39 -5.69
N ILE A 136 0.38 -7.43 -5.01
CA ILE A 136 0.95 -8.81 -5.16
C ILE A 136 0.18 -9.96 -4.48
N THR A 137 -0.80 -9.72 -3.61
CA THR A 137 -1.35 -10.78 -2.71
C THR A 137 -2.51 -11.58 -3.32
N LEU A 138 -3.18 -11.04 -4.33
CA LEU A 138 -4.29 -11.71 -5.03
C LEU A 138 -3.83 -12.26 -6.38
N ARG A 139 -3.17 -13.41 -6.40
CA ARG A 139 -2.94 -14.20 -7.62
C ARG A 139 -3.86 -15.42 -7.66
N GLY A 140 -4.22 -15.88 -8.86
CA GLY A 140 -4.98 -17.12 -9.04
C GLY A 140 -6.47 -17.01 -8.66
N PRO A 141 -7.09 -18.08 -8.11
CA PRO A 141 -8.55 -18.14 -7.87
C PRO A 141 -9.10 -17.00 -6.99
N SER A 142 -8.27 -16.44 -6.10
CA SER A 142 -8.63 -15.30 -5.27
C SER A 142 -8.85 -14.02 -6.09
N TRP A 143 -8.12 -13.82 -7.19
CA TRP A 143 -8.35 -12.70 -8.11
C TRP A 143 -9.69 -12.84 -8.84
N THR A 144 -10.03 -14.04 -9.31
CA THR A 144 -11.33 -14.27 -9.97
C THR A 144 -12.49 -14.02 -9.02
N ARG A 145 -12.40 -14.52 -7.77
CA ARG A 145 -13.40 -14.25 -6.72
C ARG A 145 -13.49 -12.77 -6.39
N PHE A 146 -12.35 -12.08 -6.38
CA PHE A 146 -12.25 -10.66 -6.12
C PHE A 146 -12.88 -9.83 -7.25
N ALA A 147 -12.51 -10.07 -8.51
CA ALA A 147 -13.03 -9.38 -9.69
C ALA A 147 -14.56 -9.54 -9.80
N ASN A 148 -15.09 -10.73 -9.53
CA ASN A 148 -16.54 -10.98 -9.54
C ASN A 148 -17.32 -10.19 -8.47
N ARG A 149 -16.66 -9.68 -7.42
CA ARG A 149 -17.29 -8.87 -6.37
C ARG A 149 -17.23 -7.37 -6.60
N LEU A 150 -16.36 -6.91 -7.51
CA LEU A 150 -16.28 -5.50 -7.84
C LEU A 150 -17.47 -5.02 -8.71
N GLY A 151 -18.17 -5.95 -9.37
CA GLY A 151 -19.35 -5.66 -10.20
C GLY A 151 -18.96 -5.16 -11.57
#